data_AF-A0AA96JKP8-F1
#
_entry.id   AF-A0AA96JKP8-F1
#
_cell.length_a   1.000
_cell.length_b   1.000
_cell.length_c   1.000
_cell.angle_alpha   90.00
_cell.angle_beta   90.00
_cell.angle_gamma   90.00
#
_symmetry.space_group_name_H-M   'P 1'
#
loop_
_entity.id
_entity.type
_entity.pdbx_description
1 polymer ?
#
loop_
_entity_poly.entity_id
_entity_poly.type
_entity_poly.pdbx_seq_one_letter_code
_entity_poly.pdbx_strand_id
1 'polypeptide(L)' 'MATTGKRTRRPAPEPPKCPDCDGQGEIAETVRVGARKGRATDDRQAALCLTCLGTGEASD' A
#
# COMPACT_ATOMS: atom_id res chain seq x y z
N MET A 1 -2.48 48.09 13.06
CA MET A 1 -2.08 46.90 12.27
C MET A 1 -2.63 45.67 12.98
N ALA A 2 -3.57 44.94 12.39
CA ALA A 2 -4.09 43.71 12.97
C ALA A 2 -3.30 42.51 12.42
N THR A 3 -2.60 41.79 13.30
CA THR A 3 -1.90 40.55 12.93
C THR A 3 -2.89 39.39 13.02
N THR A 4 -3.28 38.84 11.88
CA THR A 4 -4.03 37.58 11.80
C THR A 4 -3.17 36.44 12.33
N GLY A 5 -3.51 35.93 13.51
CA GLY A 5 -2.89 34.72 14.07
C GLY A 5 -3.23 33.51 13.20
N LYS A 6 -2.21 32.80 12.74
CA LYS A 6 -2.37 31.57 11.95
C LYS A 6 -2.91 30.47 12.86
N ARG A 7 -4.18 30.09 12.70
CA ARG A 7 -4.76 28.93 13.40
C ARG A 7 -4.03 27.67 12.95
N THR A 8 -3.29 27.05 13.84
CA THR A 8 -2.68 25.73 13.63
C THR A 8 -3.78 24.69 13.63
N ARG A 9 -4.07 24.11 12.46
CA ARG A 9 -4.98 22.96 12.36
C ARG A 9 -4.24 21.74 12.91
N ARG A 10 -4.90 21.00 13.80
CA ARG A 10 -4.37 19.71 14.29
C ARG A 10 -4.28 18.73 13.11
N PRO A 11 -3.22 17.91 13.00
CA PRO A 11 -3.13 16.89 11.97
C PRO A 11 -4.35 15.96 12.03
N ALA A 12 -4.83 15.52 10.87
CA ALA A 12 -5.79 14.43 10.82
C ALA A 12 -5.14 13.14 11.38
N PRO A 13 -5.93 12.22 11.97
CA PRO A 13 -5.39 10.92 12.36
C PRO A 13 -4.89 10.17 11.12
N GLU A 14 -3.80 9.42 11.27
CA GLU A 14 -3.30 8.54 10.22
C GLU A 14 -4.32 7.43 9.96
N PRO A 15 -4.58 7.10 8.68
CA PRO A 15 -5.44 5.98 8.35
C PRO A 15 -4.84 4.65 8.82
N PRO A 16 -5.69 3.66 9.17
CA PRO A 16 -5.21 2.36 9.61
C PRO A 16 -4.46 1.64 8.48
N LYS A 17 -3.50 0.79 8.85
CA LYS A 17 -2.75 -0.04 7.90
C LYS A 17 -3.65 -1.07 7.23
N CYS A 18 -3.39 -1.35 5.96
CA CYS A 18 -4.02 -2.45 5.25
C CYS A 18 -3.59 -3.80 5.87
N PRO A 19 -4.52 -4.67 6.29
CA PRO A 19 -4.20 -5.92 6.98
C PRO A 19 -3.58 -6.99 6.06
N ASP A 20 -3.80 -6.90 4.75
CA ASP A 20 -3.33 -7.93 3.81
C ASP A 20 -1.87 -7.73 3.37
N CYS A 21 -1.35 -6.51 3.49
CA CYS A 21 0.04 -6.18 3.15
C CYS A 21 0.81 -5.51 4.30
N ASP A 22 0.25 -5.49 5.51
CA ASP A 22 0.82 -4.83 6.71
C ASP A 22 1.25 -3.37 6.47
N GLY A 23 0.52 -2.70 5.57
CA GLY A 23 0.77 -1.34 5.13
C GLY A 23 1.97 -1.11 4.22
N GLN A 24 2.52 -2.16 3.61
CA GLN A 24 3.56 -2.02 2.58
C GLN A 24 3.00 -1.53 1.23
N GLY A 25 1.74 -1.82 0.93
CA GLY A 25 1.14 -1.55 -0.38
C GLY A 25 1.49 -2.60 -1.45
N GLU A 26 2.39 -3.52 -1.13
CA GLU A 26 2.83 -4.60 -2.01
C GLU A 26 2.87 -5.94 -1.26
N ILE A 27 2.80 -7.03 -2.02
CA ILE A 27 2.93 -8.41 -1.54
C ILE A 27 4.02 -9.13 -2.34
N ALA A 28 4.65 -10.13 -1.73
CA ALA A 28 5.63 -10.96 -2.43
C ALA A 28 4.92 -12.08 -3.20
N GLU A 29 5.02 -12.07 -4.53
CA GLU A 29 4.47 -13.11 -5.40
C GLU A 29 5.58 -13.94 -6.06
N THR A 30 5.32 -15.23 -6.27
CA THR A 30 6.25 -16.11 -7.00
C THR A 30 6.22 -15.81 -8.49
N VAL A 31 7.39 -15.61 -9.10
CA VAL A 31 7.48 -15.39 -10.55
C VAL A 31 7.09 -16.68 -11.29
N ARG A 32 6.23 -16.55 -12.30
CA ARG A 32 5.82 -17.66 -13.17
C ARG A 32 6.18 -17.37 -14.63
N VAL A 33 6.84 -18.32 -15.29
CA VAL A 33 7.32 -18.16 -16.68
C VAL A 33 6.74 -19.22 -17.61
N GLY A 34 6.58 -18.89 -18.89
CA GLY A 34 6.05 -19.78 -19.92
C GLY A 34 4.55 -19.62 -20.19
N ALA A 35 4.03 -20.37 -21.17
CA ALA A 35 2.67 -20.20 -21.64
C ALA A 35 1.61 -20.66 -20.61
N ARG A 36 0.39 -20.09 -20.72
CA ARG A 36 -0.78 -20.44 -19.92
C ARG A 36 -0.56 -20.22 -18.42
N LYS A 37 -0.56 -21.28 -17.61
CA LYS A 37 -0.39 -21.22 -16.14
C LYS A 37 1.07 -21.00 -15.71
N GLY A 38 2.01 -21.10 -16.66
CA GLY A 38 3.45 -20.97 -16.39
C GLY A 38 4.01 -22.04 -15.45
N ARG A 39 5.32 -22.04 -15.27
CA ARG A 39 6.03 -22.76 -14.20
C ARG A 39 6.49 -21.75 -13.16
N ALA A 40 6.33 -22.11 -11.88
CA ALA A 40 6.89 -21.33 -10.78
C ALA A 40 8.42 -21.38 -10.84
N THR A 41 9.08 -20.25 -10.59
CA THR A 41 10.52 -20.16 -10.37
C THR A 41 10.80 -20.03 -8.87
N ASP A 42 12.08 -20.05 -8.49
CA ASP A 42 12.51 -19.81 -7.11
C ASP A 42 12.55 -18.30 -6.76
N ASP A 43 12.31 -17.44 -7.75
CA ASP A 43 12.33 -15.99 -7.62
C ASP A 43 10.99 -15.45 -7.10
N ARG A 44 11.08 -14.34 -6.38
CA ARG A 44 9.92 -13.56 -5.96
C ARG A 44 9.97 -12.15 -6.52
N GLN A 45 8.80 -11.62 -6.80
CA GLN A 45 8.58 -10.24 -7.24
C GLN A 45 7.62 -9.52 -6.30
N ALA A 46 7.82 -8.22 -6.20
CA ALA A 46 6.83 -7.30 -5.64
C ALA A 46 5.61 -7.25 -6.55
N ALA A 47 4.43 -7.50 -5.99
CA ALA A 47 3.15 -7.32 -6.67
C ALA A 47 2.30 -6.31 -5.89
N LEU A 48 1.49 -5.54 -6.61
CA LEU A 48 0.57 -4.57 -6.01
C LEU A 48 -0.41 -5.27 -5.07
N CYS A 49 -0.56 -4.77 -3.83
CA CYS A 49 -1.62 -5.26 -2.94
C CYS A 49 -2.97 -4.79 -3.49
N LEU A 50 -3.79 -5.74 -3.95
CA LEU A 50 -5.07 -5.42 -4.59
C LEU A 50 -6.14 -4.94 -3.60
N THR A 51 -5.97 -5.20 -2.30
CA THR A 51 -6.91 -4.75 -1.26
C THR A 51 -6.84 -3.24 -1.01
N CYS A 52 -5.64 -2.68 -1.00
CA CYS A 52 -5.40 -1.25 -0.80
C CYS A 52 -4.96 -0.52 -2.07
N LEU A 53 -4.86 -1.22 -3.20
CA LEU A 53 -4.40 -0.68 -4.48
C LEU A 53 -3.05 0.05 -4.38
N GLY A 54 -2.16 -0.45 -3.50
CA GLY A 54 -0.82 0.12 -3.33
C GLY A 54 -0.68 1.24 -2.30
N THR A 55 -1.75 1.67 -1.64
CA THR A 55 -1.65 2.74 -0.64
C THR A 55 -1.02 2.28 0.67
N GLY A 56 -1.15 1.00 1.01
CA GLY A 56 -0.81 0.48 2.33
C GLY A 56 -1.81 0.88 3.42
N GLU A 57 -2.89 1.57 3.05
CA GLU A 57 -3.93 2.02 3.97
C GLU A 57 -5.16 1.10 3.82
N ALA A 58 -5.89 0.85 4.90
CA ALA A 58 -7.14 0.11 4.78
C ALA A 58 -8.17 0.96 4.02
N SER A 59 -8.79 0.35 3.00
CA SER A 59 -10.01 0.91 2.40
C SER A 59 -11.14 0.70 3.42
N ASP A 60 -11.75 1.79 3.86
CA ASP A 60 -12.90 1.82 4.80
C ASP A 60 -14.03 0.87 4.38
#